data_AF-A0AAD8PSF4-F1
#
_entry.id   AF-A0AAD8PSF4-F1
#
_cell.length_a   1.000
_cell.length_b   1.000
_cell.length_c   1.000
_cell.angle_alpha   90.00
_cell.angle_beta   90.00
_cell.angle_gamma   90.00
#
_symmetry.space_group_name_H-M   'P 1'
#
loop_
_entity.id
_entity.type
_entity.pdbx_description
1 polymer ?
#
loop_
_entity_poly.entity_id
_entity_poly.type
_entity_poly.pdbx_seq_one_letter_code
_entity_poly.pdbx_strand_id
1 'polypeptide(L)'
;MADAPDIYFSEQVRIIREDYSKKRDSTNLFSLTGQKLIDLHKEIMGTILYFIFWYEKGTDAYQYVRLAAIAGTLSGEILRLNQTLPEQHGHHEISGDQIRPLKQAPTPPPEEPDDSEDVSQILKLLPVVQVDDDKHFTKQSRYERKYETYSSLLGKLPDGKLVFEKFKPRYLVLGQVHALSTYLAWILQLISGLKSLYLLDIVHCDLRIDNLVFSHDYSKIVIIDAPEVSRDPNVVPEWTEKSDIYDLGDVIRHMVLGNAPITDRAEIPVPSPLNSIVEACTNPSPEKQPSLDELH
;
A
#
# COMPACT_ATOMS: atom_id res chain seq x y z
N MET A 1 -31.17 3.09 19.14
CA MET A 1 -31.25 2.52 17.78
C MET A 1 -30.19 3.09 16.82
N ALA A 2 -29.19 3.86 17.30
CA ALA A 2 -28.15 4.44 16.43
C ALA A 2 -27.06 3.44 16.00
N ASP A 3 -26.90 2.31 16.71
CA ASP A 3 -25.75 1.41 16.51
C ASP A 3 -26.00 0.27 15.50
N ALA A 4 -27.24 0.08 15.04
CA ALA A 4 -27.56 -1.06 14.16
C ALA A 4 -26.81 -1.05 12.81
N PRO A 5 -26.64 0.10 12.12
CA PRO A 5 -25.81 0.16 10.91
C PRO A 5 -24.34 -0.13 11.17
N ASP A 6 -23.78 0.37 12.28
CA ASP A 6 -22.38 0.18 12.67
C ASP A 6 -22.08 -1.29 13.02
N ILE A 7 -22.99 -1.96 13.75
CA ILE A 7 -22.88 -3.38 14.08
C ILE A 7 -22.92 -4.24 12.81
N TYR A 8 -23.88 -3.96 11.93
CA TYR A 8 -24.03 -4.71 10.68
C TYR A 8 -22.83 -4.53 9.73
N PHE A 9 -22.29 -3.32 9.65
CA PHE A 9 -21.08 -3.05 8.89
C PHE A 9 -19.87 -3.79 9.47
N SER A 10 -19.65 -3.68 10.78
CA SER A 10 -18.51 -4.32 11.45
C SER A 10 -18.54 -5.83 11.29
N GLU A 11 -19.72 -6.44 11.35
CA GLU A 11 -19.89 -7.89 11.12
C GLU A 11 -19.56 -8.28 9.68
N GLN A 12 -20.01 -7.52 8.68
CA GLN A 12 -19.61 -7.76 7.29
C GLN A 12 -18.09 -7.65 7.11
N VAL A 13 -17.44 -6.65 7.70
CA VAL A 13 -15.97 -6.52 7.65
C VAL A 13 -15.29 -7.75 8.24
N ARG A 14 -15.79 -8.29 9.37
CA ARG A 14 -15.26 -9.52 9.97
C ARG A 14 -15.38 -10.71 9.01
N ILE A 15 -16.56 -10.94 8.46
CA ILE A 15 -16.82 -12.03 7.50
C ILE A 15 -15.87 -11.91 6.30
N ILE A 16 -15.73 -10.71 5.73
CA ILE A 16 -14.85 -10.46 4.58
C ILE A 16 -13.39 -10.78 4.90
N ARG A 17 -12.91 -10.37 6.08
CA ARG A 17 -11.54 -10.64 6.53
C ARG A 17 -11.31 -12.12 6.79
N GLU A 18 -12.27 -12.80 7.41
CA GLU A 18 -12.21 -14.24 7.64
C GLU A 18 -12.18 -15.01 6.33
N ASP A 19 -13.04 -14.65 5.38
CA ASP A 19 -13.10 -15.31 4.07
C ASP A 19 -11.83 -15.06 3.26
N TYR A 20 -11.28 -13.83 3.29
CA TYR A 20 -9.98 -13.56 2.69
C TYR A 20 -8.86 -14.37 3.35
N SER A 21 -8.83 -14.45 4.68
CA SER A 21 -7.83 -15.28 5.38
C SER A 21 -7.95 -16.74 4.98
N LYS A 22 -9.17 -17.30 4.95
CA LYS A 22 -9.41 -18.68 4.48
C LYS A 22 -8.93 -18.89 3.05
N LYS A 23 -9.24 -17.96 2.13
CA LYS A 23 -8.76 -18.01 0.75
C LYS A 23 -7.24 -18.03 0.71
N ARG A 24 -6.58 -17.06 1.36
CA ARG A 24 -5.12 -16.99 1.44
C ARG A 24 -4.54 -18.30 1.96
N ASP A 25 -5.02 -18.76 3.11
CA ASP A 25 -4.49 -19.93 3.81
C ASP A 25 -4.77 -21.25 3.06
N SER A 26 -5.75 -21.26 2.14
CA SER A 26 -6.04 -22.38 1.24
C SER A 26 -5.13 -22.44 0.00
N THR A 27 -4.31 -21.40 -0.24
CA THR A 27 -3.38 -21.35 -1.37
C THR A 27 -1.92 -21.43 -0.91
N ASN A 28 -1.03 -21.80 -1.83
CA ASN A 28 0.41 -21.86 -1.59
C ASN A 28 1.18 -20.72 -2.27
N LEU A 29 0.49 -19.71 -2.82
CA LEU A 29 1.13 -18.54 -3.43
C LEU A 29 1.87 -17.72 -2.35
N PHE A 30 1.31 -17.64 -1.14
CA PHE A 30 1.91 -16.96 0.01
C PHE A 30 1.74 -17.83 1.25
N SER A 31 2.50 -18.92 1.29
CA SER A 31 2.36 -19.88 2.37
C SER A 31 3.05 -19.38 3.64
N LEU A 32 2.30 -19.24 4.73
CA LEU A 32 2.83 -18.95 6.07
C LEU A 32 3.70 -20.11 6.62
N THR A 33 3.50 -21.32 6.08
CA THR A 33 4.14 -22.56 6.53
C THR A 33 4.92 -23.27 5.42
N GLY A 34 4.94 -22.68 4.21
CA GLY A 34 5.56 -23.23 3.00
C GLY A 34 6.77 -22.42 2.57
N GLN A 35 6.94 -22.22 1.26
CA GLN A 35 8.10 -21.49 0.74
C GLN A 35 8.01 -20.01 1.10
N LYS A 36 9.08 -19.49 1.72
CA LYS A 36 9.17 -18.09 2.12
C LYS A 36 9.35 -17.22 0.87
N LEU A 37 8.50 -16.21 0.71
CA LEU A 37 8.66 -15.21 -0.33
C LEU A 37 9.80 -14.25 0.03
N ILE A 38 10.70 -14.03 -0.91
CA ILE A 38 11.82 -13.09 -0.85
C ILE A 38 11.40 -11.73 -1.40
N ASP A 39 10.82 -11.72 -2.60
CA ASP A 39 10.45 -10.50 -3.31
C ASP A 39 9.22 -10.72 -4.19
N LEU A 40 8.47 -9.63 -4.41
CA LEU A 40 7.34 -9.52 -5.30
C LEU A 40 7.42 -8.18 -6.04
N HIS A 41 7.41 -8.23 -7.37
CA HIS A 41 7.20 -7.04 -8.18
C HIS A 41 6.35 -7.35 -9.41
N LYS A 42 5.94 -6.28 -10.10
CA LYS A 42 5.11 -6.34 -11.29
C LYS A 42 5.90 -5.81 -12.48
N GLU A 43 5.73 -6.45 -13.64
CA GLU A 43 6.38 -6.03 -14.88
C GLU A 43 5.35 -6.07 -16.02
N ILE A 44 5.36 -5.07 -16.89
CA ILE A 44 4.56 -5.08 -18.12
C ILE A 44 5.45 -5.59 -19.26
N MET A 45 5.10 -6.74 -19.82
CA MET A 45 5.78 -7.29 -20.99
C MET A 45 4.83 -7.27 -22.19
N GLY A 46 5.04 -6.31 -23.09
CA GLY A 46 4.11 -6.03 -24.18
C GLY A 46 2.81 -5.44 -23.61
N THR A 47 1.69 -6.16 -23.74
CA THR A 47 0.38 -5.74 -23.22
C THR A 47 -0.06 -6.51 -21.98
N ILE A 48 0.78 -7.43 -21.49
CA ILE A 48 0.43 -8.33 -20.39
C ILE A 48 1.19 -7.89 -19.14
N LEU A 49 0.45 -7.70 -18.06
CA LEU A 49 1.02 -7.52 -16.73
C LEU A 49 1.41 -8.87 -16.15
N TYR A 50 2.65 -8.98 -15.68
CA TYR A 50 3.19 -10.12 -14.99
C TYR A 50 3.44 -9.81 -13.53
N PHE A 51 3.16 -10.79 -12.67
CA PHE A 51 3.57 -10.82 -11.28
C PHE A 51 4.75 -11.76 -11.16
N ILE A 52 5.82 -11.27 -10.55
CA ILE A 52 7.07 -11.99 -10.42
C ILE A 52 7.29 -12.29 -8.95
N PHE A 53 7.41 -13.57 -8.63
CA PHE A 53 7.59 -14.07 -7.27
C PHE A 53 8.94 -14.73 -7.15
N TRP A 54 9.68 -14.34 -6.12
CA TRP A 54 10.92 -14.99 -5.70
C TRP A 54 10.70 -15.75 -4.42
N TYR A 55 10.85 -17.07 -4.44
CA TYR A 55 10.74 -17.91 -3.25
C TYR A 55 12.10 -18.43 -2.79
N GLU A 56 12.28 -18.53 -1.49
CA GLU A 56 13.41 -19.19 -0.86
C GLU A 56 13.21 -20.71 -0.87
N LYS A 57 14.23 -21.46 -1.30
CA LYS A 57 14.27 -22.92 -1.41
C LYS A 57 15.48 -23.47 -0.63
N GLY A 58 15.53 -23.21 0.67
CA GLY A 58 16.68 -23.57 1.52
C GLY A 58 17.77 -22.49 1.49
N THR A 59 18.94 -22.78 2.08
CA THR A 59 19.94 -21.76 2.44
C THR A 59 20.54 -20.96 1.29
N ASP A 60 20.62 -21.52 0.07
CA ASP A 60 21.28 -20.85 -1.08
C ASP A 60 20.55 -21.09 -2.43
N ALA A 61 19.28 -21.49 -2.38
CA ALA A 61 18.50 -21.73 -3.58
C ALA A 61 17.22 -20.90 -3.57
N TYR A 62 16.83 -20.46 -4.76
CA TYR A 62 15.62 -19.68 -4.97
C TYR A 62 14.79 -20.27 -6.10
N GLN A 63 13.49 -19.99 -6.07
CA GLN A 63 12.57 -20.28 -7.16
C GLN A 63 12.03 -18.97 -7.71
N TYR A 64 12.04 -18.85 -9.03
CA TYR A 64 11.52 -17.70 -9.77
C TYR A 64 10.24 -18.17 -10.46
N VAL A 65 9.14 -17.52 -10.13
CA VAL A 65 7.83 -17.83 -10.70
C VAL A 65 7.25 -16.57 -11.29
N ARG A 66 6.88 -16.65 -12.57
CA ARG A 66 6.24 -15.54 -13.29
C ARG A 66 4.80 -15.90 -13.63
N LEU A 67 3.83 -15.10 -13.21
CA LEU A 67 2.40 -15.31 -13.47
C LEU A 67 1.84 -14.18 -14.33
N ALA A 68 1.24 -14.53 -15.47
CA ALA A 68 0.52 -13.55 -16.30
C ALA A 68 -0.85 -13.23 -15.69
N ALA A 69 -1.19 -11.94 -15.56
CA ALA A 69 -2.49 -11.50 -15.07
C ALA A 69 -3.57 -11.58 -16.17
N ILE A 70 -4.00 -12.79 -16.50
CA ILE A 70 -5.01 -13.07 -17.53
C ILE A 70 -6.26 -13.63 -16.86
N ALA A 71 -7.36 -12.88 -16.88
CA ALA A 71 -8.61 -13.29 -16.23
C ALA A 71 -9.18 -14.60 -16.81
N GLY A 72 -9.79 -15.44 -15.95
CA GLY A 72 -10.45 -16.68 -16.37
C GLY A 72 -9.50 -17.82 -16.78
N THR A 73 -8.21 -17.71 -16.47
CA THR A 73 -7.18 -18.72 -16.76
C THR A 73 -6.48 -19.16 -15.48
N LEU A 74 -5.75 -20.28 -15.51
CA LEU A 74 -4.98 -20.77 -14.36
C LEU A 74 -4.12 -19.66 -13.72
N SER A 75 -3.30 -18.94 -14.50
CA SER A 75 -2.44 -17.88 -13.96
C SER A 75 -3.23 -16.76 -13.29
N GLY A 76 -4.38 -16.39 -13.85
CA GLY A 76 -5.28 -15.39 -13.27
C GLY A 76 -6.02 -15.87 -12.02
N GLU A 77 -6.42 -17.13 -11.97
CA GLU A 77 -7.11 -17.71 -10.82
C GLU A 77 -6.16 -17.94 -9.64
N ILE A 78 -4.88 -18.24 -9.91
CA ILE A 78 -3.84 -18.24 -8.87
C ILE A 78 -3.68 -16.85 -8.27
N LEU A 79 -3.59 -15.80 -9.10
CA LEU A 79 -3.46 -14.41 -8.64
C LEU A 79 -4.72 -13.90 -7.90
N ARG A 80 -5.89 -14.48 -8.15
CA ARG A 80 -7.13 -14.23 -7.40
C ARG A 80 -7.25 -15.03 -6.11
N LEU A 81 -6.28 -15.90 -5.84
CA LEU A 81 -6.29 -16.86 -4.72
C LEU A 81 -7.45 -17.88 -4.80
N ASN A 82 -7.91 -18.17 -6.01
CA ASN A 82 -8.93 -19.18 -6.27
C ASN A 82 -8.32 -20.55 -6.64
N GLN A 83 -7.03 -20.60 -6.96
CA GLN A 83 -6.28 -21.83 -7.24
C GLN A 83 -4.89 -21.79 -6.62
N THR A 84 -4.37 -22.98 -6.29
CA THR A 84 -2.99 -23.15 -5.83
C THR A 84 -2.01 -23.05 -6.99
N LEU A 85 -0.85 -22.45 -6.74
CA LEU A 85 0.31 -22.54 -7.62
C LEU A 85 0.70 -24.02 -7.80
N PRO A 86 0.73 -24.55 -9.04
CA PRO A 86 1.12 -25.94 -9.30
C PRO A 86 2.53 -26.23 -8.81
N GLU A 87 2.73 -27.40 -8.19
CA GLU A 87 4.06 -27.82 -7.78
C GLU A 87 4.92 -28.08 -9.02
N GLN A 88 6.01 -27.33 -9.14
CA GLN A 88 6.97 -27.45 -10.23
C GLN A 88 8.40 -27.35 -9.68
N HIS A 89 9.31 -28.12 -10.27
CA HIS A 89 10.73 -28.02 -10.00
C HIS A 89 11.36 -26.92 -10.85
N GLY A 90 12.22 -26.12 -10.22
CA GLY A 90 12.93 -25.02 -10.88
C GLY A 90 12.05 -23.81 -11.20
N HIS A 91 12.62 -22.89 -11.97
CA HIS A 91 11.97 -21.65 -12.37
C HIS A 91 10.94 -21.90 -13.47
N HIS A 92 9.81 -21.21 -13.42
CA HIS A 92 8.77 -21.39 -14.43
C HIS A 92 7.89 -20.15 -14.59
N GLU A 93 7.24 -20.10 -15.74
CA GLU A 93 6.21 -19.14 -16.08
C GLU A 93 4.86 -19.85 -16.17
N ILE A 94 3.80 -19.21 -15.70
CA ILE A 94 2.42 -19.58 -15.99
C ILE A 94 1.77 -18.42 -16.72
N SER A 95 1.42 -18.65 -17.98
CA SER A 95 0.77 -17.66 -18.85
C SER A 95 -0.51 -18.25 -19.42
N GLY A 96 -1.65 -17.74 -18.94
CA GLY A 96 -2.94 -18.36 -19.19
C GLY A 96 -3.01 -19.71 -18.48
N ASP A 97 -3.34 -20.75 -19.23
CA ASP A 97 -3.38 -22.14 -18.75
C ASP A 97 -2.08 -22.92 -19.01
N GLN A 98 -1.06 -22.25 -19.56
CA GLN A 98 0.19 -22.91 -19.97
C GLN A 98 1.28 -22.70 -18.92
N ILE A 99 1.88 -23.79 -18.46
CA ILE A 99 3.06 -23.79 -17.57
C ILE A 99 4.30 -24.08 -18.40
N ARG A 100 5.33 -23.24 -18.29
CA ARG A 100 6.56 -23.36 -19.05
C ARG A 100 7.78 -23.28 -18.13
N PRO A 101 8.72 -24.24 -18.18
CA PRO A 101 9.96 -24.12 -17.46
C PRO A 101 10.81 -22.98 -18.05
N LEU A 102 11.46 -22.21 -17.17
CA LEU A 102 12.38 -21.16 -17.57
C LEU A 102 13.80 -21.71 -17.50
N LYS A 103 14.48 -21.75 -18.66
CA LYS A 103 15.85 -22.28 -18.77
C LYS A 103 16.89 -21.40 -18.04
N GLN A 104 16.61 -20.11 -17.91
CA GLN A 104 17.40 -19.14 -17.18
C GLN A 104 16.43 -18.24 -16.42
N ALA A 105 16.62 -18.12 -15.10
CA ALA A 105 15.99 -17.08 -14.31
C ALA A 105 16.94 -15.88 -14.24
N PRO A 106 16.41 -14.67 -14.03
CA PRO A 106 17.24 -13.54 -13.61
C PRO A 106 18.00 -13.88 -12.32
N THR A 107 18.99 -13.06 -11.97
CA THR A 107 19.49 -13.06 -10.59
C THR A 107 18.42 -12.49 -9.68
N PRO A 108 18.29 -12.97 -8.43
CA PRO A 108 17.47 -12.31 -7.43
C PRO A 108 17.86 -10.83 -7.32
N PRO A 109 16.90 -9.93 -7.02
CA PRO A 109 17.21 -8.52 -6.85
C PRO A 109 18.33 -8.35 -5.81
N PRO A 110 19.37 -7.55 -6.12
CA PRO A 110 20.41 -7.24 -5.13
C PRO A 110 19.78 -6.46 -3.96
N GLU A 111 20.39 -6.55 -2.78
CA GLU A 111 20.08 -5.60 -1.71
C GLU A 111 20.36 -4.17 -2.24
N GLU A 112 19.39 -3.28 -2.08
CA GLU A 112 19.53 -1.90 -2.54
C GLU A 112 20.73 -1.24 -1.84
N PRO A 113 21.67 -0.65 -2.59
CA PRO A 113 22.81 0.05 -2.00
C PRO A 113 22.33 1.27 -1.20
N ASP A 114 23.00 1.56 -0.09
CA ASP A 114 22.74 2.77 0.69
C ASP A 114 23.08 4.01 -0.15
N ASP A 115 22.03 4.75 -0.53
CA ASP A 115 22.06 5.95 -1.38
C ASP A 115 21.90 7.24 -0.56
N SER A 116 22.14 7.18 0.75
CA SER A 116 21.99 8.32 1.66
C SER A 116 22.89 9.51 1.29
N GLU A 117 22.33 10.73 1.31
CA GLU A 117 23.01 12.01 1.11
C GLU A 117 23.64 12.55 2.41
N ASP A 118 24.64 13.45 2.28
CA ASP A 118 25.14 14.23 3.42
C ASP A 118 24.19 15.40 3.72
N VAL A 119 23.43 15.24 4.80
CA VAL A 119 22.42 16.20 5.25
C VAL A 119 22.89 17.09 6.41
N SER A 120 24.18 17.09 6.72
CA SER A 120 24.74 17.71 7.94
C SER A 120 24.46 19.21 8.07
N GLN A 121 24.34 19.94 6.95
CA GLN A 121 24.09 21.38 6.98
C GLN A 121 22.65 21.70 7.33
N ILE A 122 21.68 21.02 6.73
CA ILE A 122 20.26 21.19 7.07
C ILE A 122 19.98 20.79 8.50
N LEU A 123 20.57 19.70 8.99
CA LEU A 123 20.36 19.27 10.37
C LEU A 123 20.77 20.37 11.37
N LYS A 124 21.77 21.21 11.09
CA LYS A 124 22.14 22.32 11.98
C LYS A 124 21.04 23.38 12.14
N LEU A 125 20.11 23.48 11.19
CA LEU A 125 19.01 24.44 11.21
C LEU A 125 17.86 23.98 12.12
N LEU A 126 17.78 22.68 12.43
CA LEU A 126 16.70 22.12 13.24
C LEU A 126 16.94 22.34 14.74
N PRO A 127 15.89 22.68 15.51
CA PRO A 127 16.01 22.81 16.96
C PRO A 127 16.35 21.46 17.60
N VAL A 128 17.12 21.52 18.69
CA VAL A 128 17.34 20.32 19.53
C VAL A 128 16.14 20.12 20.43
N VAL A 129 15.56 18.92 20.41
CA VAL A 129 14.32 18.58 21.13
C VAL A 129 14.56 17.43 22.10
N GLN A 130 13.90 17.47 23.25
CA GLN A 130 13.88 16.36 24.20
C GLN A 130 12.91 15.27 23.71
N VAL A 131 13.40 14.03 23.65
CA VAL A 131 12.60 12.88 23.23
C VAL A 131 11.78 12.37 24.42
N ASP A 132 10.51 12.09 24.15
CA ASP A 132 9.57 11.38 25.01
C ASP A 132 9.27 10.08 24.26
N ASP A 133 9.81 8.95 24.71
CA ASP A 133 9.76 7.69 23.96
C ASP A 133 8.33 7.18 23.72
N ASP A 134 7.35 7.64 24.52
CA ASP A 134 5.94 7.29 24.36
C ASP A 134 5.25 8.12 23.27
N LYS A 135 5.75 9.33 23.00
CA LYS A 135 5.14 10.30 22.07
C LYS A 135 5.97 10.58 20.83
N HIS A 136 7.25 10.25 20.83
CA HIS A 136 8.17 10.59 19.77
C HIS A 136 8.80 9.34 19.17
N PHE A 137 9.12 9.42 17.88
CA PHE A 137 9.93 8.43 17.18
C PHE A 137 11.11 9.14 16.52
N THR A 138 12.26 8.47 16.49
CA THR A 138 13.48 9.01 15.91
C THR A 138 13.88 8.28 14.64
N LYS A 139 14.32 9.01 13.61
CA LYS A 139 14.81 8.44 12.36
C LYS A 139 16.13 9.09 11.95
N GLN A 140 17.03 8.28 11.40
CA GLN A 140 18.21 8.81 10.71
C GLN A 140 17.75 9.46 9.41
N SER A 141 18.19 10.69 9.16
CA SER A 141 17.88 11.33 7.90
C SER A 141 18.76 10.79 6.77
N ARG A 142 18.17 10.67 5.57
CA ARG A 142 18.84 10.12 4.38
C ARG A 142 18.89 11.08 3.19
N TYR A 143 18.06 12.11 3.12
CA TYR A 143 17.98 13.00 1.95
C TYR A 143 17.69 14.44 2.37
N GLU A 144 18.26 15.41 1.65
CA GLU A 144 18.17 16.84 1.99
C GLU A 144 16.79 17.46 1.75
N ARG A 145 15.99 16.94 0.81
CA ARG A 145 14.76 17.65 0.37
C ARG A 145 13.53 17.41 1.25
N LYS A 146 13.53 16.29 1.96
CA LYS A 146 12.35 15.78 2.68
C LYS A 146 11.84 16.66 3.85
N TYR A 147 12.53 17.72 4.28
CA TYR A 147 12.22 18.39 5.56
C TYR A 147 11.16 19.49 5.52
N GLU A 148 10.91 20.12 4.37
CA GLU A 148 9.90 21.20 4.28
C GLU A 148 8.46 20.67 4.23
N THR A 149 8.28 19.39 3.94
CA THR A 149 6.97 18.73 3.74
C THR A 149 6.54 17.85 4.91
N TYR A 150 7.40 17.62 5.91
CA TYR A 150 7.02 16.82 7.09
C TYR A 150 6.24 17.64 8.11
N SER A 151 4.92 17.56 8.03
CA SER A 151 3.97 18.13 8.99
C SER A 151 4.13 17.65 10.44
N SER A 152 4.97 16.64 10.70
CA SER A 152 5.23 16.04 12.03
C SER A 152 6.68 16.14 12.52
N LEU A 153 7.57 16.84 11.81
CA LEU A 153 8.96 17.04 12.25
C LEU A 153 9.02 18.04 13.41
N LEU A 154 9.45 17.59 14.58
CA LEU A 154 9.55 18.41 15.79
C LEU A 154 10.93 19.07 15.92
N GLY A 155 11.97 18.40 15.42
CA GLY A 155 13.35 18.87 15.47
C GLY A 155 14.34 17.71 15.39
N LYS A 156 15.46 17.81 16.12
CA LYS A 156 16.50 16.77 16.16
C LYS A 156 17.04 16.48 17.56
N LEU A 157 17.70 15.34 17.71
CA LEU A 157 18.54 15.01 18.85
C LEU A 157 19.94 15.65 18.73
N PRO A 158 20.74 15.68 19.82
CA PRO A 158 22.13 16.13 19.77
C PRO A 158 23.00 15.34 18.80
N ASP A 159 22.70 14.05 18.58
CA ASP A 159 23.39 13.16 17.65
C ASP A 159 22.94 13.32 16.18
N GLY A 160 22.03 14.25 15.90
CA GLY A 160 21.57 14.57 14.55
C GLY A 160 20.34 13.77 14.08
N LYS A 161 19.82 12.81 14.86
CA LYS A 161 18.59 12.09 14.50
C LYS A 161 17.38 13.03 14.51
N LEU A 162 16.51 12.88 13.53
CA LEU A 162 15.24 13.62 13.47
C LEU A 162 14.27 13.09 14.50
N VAL A 163 13.47 13.98 15.07
CA VAL A 163 12.43 13.67 16.06
C VAL A 163 11.08 14.01 15.45
N PHE A 164 10.19 13.02 15.38
CA PHE A 164 8.83 13.17 14.88
C PHE A 164 7.82 12.82 15.96
N GLU A 165 6.57 13.30 15.81
CA GLU A 165 5.44 12.72 16.53
C GLU A 165 5.30 11.23 16.20
N LYS A 166 5.03 10.42 17.23
CA LYS A 166 4.89 8.97 17.13
C LYS A 166 3.46 8.62 16.78
N PHE A 167 3.28 8.10 15.58
CA PHE A 167 2.01 7.53 15.13
C PHE A 167 2.04 6.00 15.18
N LYS A 168 0.86 5.39 15.28
CA LYS A 168 0.68 3.95 15.18
C LYS A 168 0.66 3.54 13.69
N PRO A 169 1.39 2.48 13.33
CA PRO A 169 1.32 1.94 11.99
C PRO A 169 -0.05 1.30 11.72
N ARG A 170 -0.45 1.30 10.45
CA ARG A 170 -1.75 0.80 9.99
C ARG A 170 -2.14 -0.59 10.54
N TYR A 171 -1.19 -1.53 10.66
CA TYR A 171 -1.49 -2.91 11.05
C TYR A 171 -1.95 -3.05 12.51
N LEU A 172 -1.54 -2.13 13.40
CA LEU A 172 -2.03 -2.12 14.79
C LEU A 172 -3.45 -1.58 14.89
N VAL A 173 -3.81 -0.63 14.02
CA VAL A 173 -5.11 0.04 14.05
C VAL A 173 -6.12 -0.72 13.20
N LEU A 174 -5.84 -0.87 11.92
CA LEU A 174 -6.72 -1.52 10.94
C LEU A 174 -6.76 -3.04 11.08
N GLY A 175 -5.82 -3.65 11.82
CA GLY A 175 -5.95 -5.06 12.23
C GLY A 175 -7.18 -5.30 13.10
N GLN A 176 -7.68 -4.28 13.79
CA GLN A 176 -8.95 -4.30 14.50
C GLN A 176 -10.10 -3.92 13.55
N VAL A 177 -11.31 -4.40 13.85
CA VAL A 177 -12.52 -3.98 13.14
C VAL A 177 -13.16 -2.84 13.89
N HIS A 178 -13.44 -1.75 13.17
CA HIS A 178 -14.02 -0.52 13.72
C HIS A 178 -15.44 -0.29 13.19
N ALA A 179 -16.17 0.61 13.85
CA ALA A 179 -17.48 1.06 13.40
C ALA A 179 -17.39 1.78 12.05
N LEU A 180 -18.47 1.77 11.26
CA LEU A 180 -18.53 2.46 9.97
C LEU A 180 -18.23 3.95 10.13
N SER A 181 -18.78 4.56 11.19
CA SER A 181 -18.51 5.96 11.54
C SER A 181 -17.02 6.28 11.67
N THR A 182 -16.22 5.36 12.21
CA THR A 182 -14.75 5.52 12.32
C THR A 182 -14.08 5.48 10.94
N TYR A 183 -14.44 4.52 10.09
CA TYR A 183 -13.92 4.46 8.72
C TYR A 183 -14.26 5.72 7.93
N LEU A 184 -15.50 6.19 8.00
CA LEU A 184 -15.94 7.42 7.33
C LEU A 184 -15.16 8.64 7.84
N ALA A 185 -14.93 8.74 9.15
CA ALA A 185 -14.15 9.83 9.72
C ALA A 185 -12.70 9.84 9.22
N TRP A 186 -12.07 8.68 9.06
CA TRP A 186 -10.74 8.58 8.44
C TRP A 186 -10.77 8.94 6.96
N ILE A 187 -11.76 8.47 6.20
CA ILE A 187 -11.90 8.78 4.77
C ILE A 187 -12.05 10.28 4.54
N LEU A 188 -12.87 10.97 5.35
CA LEU A 188 -13.02 12.43 5.28
C LEU A 188 -11.70 13.17 5.59
N GLN A 189 -10.90 12.66 6.52
CA GLN A 189 -9.57 13.21 6.81
C GLN A 189 -8.60 13.00 5.66
N LEU A 190 -8.63 11.82 5.00
CA LEU A 190 -7.82 11.56 3.80
C LEU A 190 -8.21 12.52 2.66
N ILE A 191 -9.51 12.70 2.42
CA ILE A 191 -10.01 13.64 1.41
C ILE A 191 -9.55 15.07 1.73
N SER A 192 -9.63 15.49 2.99
CA SER A 192 -9.18 16.81 3.44
C SER A 192 -7.65 16.98 3.28
N GLY A 193 -6.88 15.92 3.55
CA GLY A 193 -5.44 15.88 3.32
C GLY A 193 -5.08 16.05 1.85
N LEU A 194 -5.73 15.28 0.96
CA LEU A 194 -5.53 15.38 -0.49
C LEU A 194 -5.92 16.76 -1.02
N LYS A 195 -7.05 17.33 -0.59
CA LYS A 195 -7.43 18.71 -0.94
C LYS A 195 -6.34 19.72 -0.55
N SER A 196 -5.74 19.53 0.62
CA SER A 196 -4.66 20.41 1.09
C SER A 196 -3.40 20.29 0.22
N LEU A 197 -3.09 19.09 -0.29
CA LEU A 197 -2.01 18.90 -1.26
C LEU A 197 -2.33 19.57 -2.60
N TYR A 198 -3.56 19.43 -3.11
CA TYR A 198 -3.95 20.01 -4.40
C TYR A 198 -3.96 21.54 -4.37
N LEU A 199 -4.30 22.15 -3.23
CA LEU A 199 -4.18 23.60 -3.03
C LEU A 199 -2.74 24.11 -3.14
N LEU A 200 -1.77 23.23 -2.90
CA LEU A 200 -0.33 23.49 -3.07
C LEU A 200 0.19 23.00 -4.42
N ASP A 201 -0.71 22.57 -5.33
CA ASP A 201 -0.38 22.01 -6.64
C ASP A 201 0.44 20.71 -6.56
N ILE A 202 0.27 19.95 -5.47
CA ILE A 202 0.95 18.67 -5.21
C ILE A 202 -0.04 17.52 -5.44
N VAL A 203 0.34 16.57 -6.31
CA VAL A 203 -0.32 15.27 -6.45
C VAL A 203 0.51 14.25 -5.66
N HIS A 204 -0.13 13.38 -4.87
CA HIS A 204 0.57 12.41 -4.04
C HIS A 204 1.23 11.30 -4.86
N CYS A 205 0.64 10.80 -5.95
CA CYS A 205 1.28 9.84 -6.88
C CYS A 205 1.68 8.45 -6.31
N ASP A 206 1.48 8.20 -5.01
CA ASP A 206 1.77 6.93 -4.32
C ASP A 206 0.85 6.81 -3.11
N LEU A 207 -0.43 7.11 -3.29
CA LEU A 207 -1.39 7.03 -2.19
C LEU A 207 -1.72 5.56 -1.95
N ARG A 208 -1.15 4.99 -0.89
CA ARG A 208 -1.34 3.58 -0.52
C ARG A 208 -1.52 3.45 0.98
N ILE A 209 -2.14 2.35 1.39
CA ILE A 209 -2.41 2.10 2.82
C ILE A 209 -1.12 2.07 3.65
N ASP A 210 0.02 1.69 3.04
CA ASP A 210 1.34 1.67 3.68
C ASP A 210 1.84 3.08 4.03
N ASN A 211 1.38 4.09 3.30
CA ASN A 211 1.69 5.50 3.48
C ASN A 211 0.69 6.18 4.43
N LEU A 212 0.00 5.41 5.27
CA LEU A 212 -0.94 5.91 6.28
C LEU A 212 -0.48 5.54 7.69
N VAL A 213 -0.54 6.53 8.57
CA VAL A 213 -0.29 6.37 10.01
C VAL A 213 -1.43 6.97 10.83
N PHE A 214 -1.60 6.48 12.06
CA PHE A 214 -2.75 6.79 12.89
C PHE A 214 -2.34 7.36 14.24
N SER A 215 -3.12 8.27 14.81
CA SER A 215 -2.87 8.74 16.18
C SER A 215 -3.06 7.61 17.21
N HIS A 216 -2.48 7.78 18.41
CA HIS A 216 -2.56 6.77 19.47
C HIS A 216 -4.00 6.44 19.90
N ASP A 217 -4.88 7.42 19.86
CA ASP A 217 -6.31 7.32 20.19
C ASP A 217 -7.19 6.95 18.97
N TYR A 218 -6.57 6.72 17.81
CA TYR A 218 -7.22 6.38 16.54
C TYR A 218 -8.15 7.45 15.98
N SER A 219 -8.17 8.66 16.55
CA SER A 219 -9.03 9.74 16.08
C SER A 219 -8.53 10.39 14.79
N LYS A 220 -7.23 10.27 14.50
CA LYS A 220 -6.59 10.89 13.33
C LYS A 220 -5.89 9.89 12.43
N ILE A 221 -5.95 10.18 11.14
CA ILE A 221 -5.16 9.51 10.10
C ILE A 221 -4.31 10.56 9.38
N VAL A 222 -3.06 10.22 9.07
CA VAL A 222 -2.09 11.11 8.44
C VAL A 222 -1.50 10.40 7.22
N ILE A 223 -1.47 11.10 6.10
CA ILE A 223 -0.79 10.69 4.88
C ILE A 223 0.69 11.04 5.04
N ILE A 224 1.58 10.07 4.80
CA ILE A 224 3.03 10.23 4.89
C ILE A 224 3.70 9.93 3.55
N ASP A 225 4.95 10.36 3.40
CA ASP A 225 5.80 10.06 2.24
C ASP A 225 5.19 10.49 0.90
N ALA A 226 4.65 11.72 0.85
CA ALA A 226 4.27 12.36 -0.40
C ALA A 226 5.54 12.58 -1.25
N PRO A 227 5.67 11.95 -2.44
CA PRO A 227 6.79 12.17 -3.33
C PRO A 227 6.84 13.63 -3.78
N GLU A 228 8.04 14.19 -3.71
CA GLU A 228 8.36 15.46 -4.36
C GLU A 228 8.43 15.24 -5.87
N VAL A 229 7.28 15.17 -6.54
CA VAL A 229 7.28 15.30 -7.99
C VAL A 229 7.61 16.76 -8.30
N SER A 230 8.89 17.04 -8.52
CA SER A 230 9.33 18.24 -9.21
C SER A 230 8.63 18.25 -10.56
N ARG A 231 7.63 19.12 -10.71
CA ARG A 231 7.06 19.44 -12.02
C ARG A 231 8.13 20.16 -12.82
N ASP A 232 8.94 19.42 -13.58
CA ASP A 232 9.58 19.99 -14.76
C ASP A 232 8.43 20.48 -15.65
N PRO A 233 8.29 21.79 -15.91
CA PRO A 233 7.19 22.31 -16.72
C PRO A 233 7.19 21.78 -18.16
N ASN A 234 8.24 21.06 -18.58
CA ASN A 234 8.36 20.47 -19.91
C ASN A 234 7.97 18.98 -19.95
N VAL A 235 7.66 18.34 -18.81
CA VAL A 235 7.26 16.94 -18.74
C VAL A 235 5.78 16.85 -18.39
N VAL A 236 4.99 16.25 -19.27
CA VAL A 236 3.58 15.94 -18.96
C VAL A 236 3.57 14.96 -17.79
N PRO A 237 2.99 15.32 -16.64
CA PRO A 237 2.99 14.43 -15.49
C PRO A 237 2.15 13.19 -15.80
N GLU A 238 2.75 12.02 -15.60
CA GLU A 238 2.09 10.71 -15.73
C GLU A 238 0.99 10.52 -14.68
N TRP A 239 1.10 11.25 -13.56
CA TRP A 239 0.19 11.22 -12.43
C TRP A 239 -0.64 12.49 -12.33
N THR A 240 -1.92 12.34 -12.04
CA THR A 240 -2.88 13.46 -11.93
C THR A 240 -3.67 13.35 -10.64
N GLU A 241 -4.43 14.38 -10.29
CA GLU A 241 -5.40 14.33 -9.18
C GLU A 241 -6.38 13.14 -9.30
N LYS A 242 -6.67 12.71 -10.53
CA LYS A 242 -7.52 11.53 -10.78
C LYS A 242 -6.80 10.22 -10.45
N SER A 243 -5.48 10.17 -10.59
CA SER A 243 -4.70 9.01 -10.14
C SER A 243 -4.81 8.85 -8.62
N ASP A 244 -4.65 9.93 -7.86
CA ASP A 244 -4.82 9.93 -6.40
C ASP A 244 -6.26 9.56 -5.97
N ILE A 245 -7.28 9.98 -6.74
CA ILE A 245 -8.68 9.58 -6.48
C ILE A 245 -8.88 8.09 -6.71
N TYR A 246 -8.30 7.52 -7.77
CA TYR A 246 -8.31 6.09 -7.99
C TYR A 246 -7.66 5.34 -6.82
N ASP A 247 -6.47 5.79 -6.42
CA ASP A 247 -5.70 5.24 -5.31
C ASP A 247 -6.45 5.36 -3.97
N LEU A 248 -7.22 6.43 -3.75
CA LEU A 248 -8.10 6.57 -2.58
C LEU A 248 -9.13 5.44 -2.51
N GLY A 249 -9.69 5.02 -3.66
CA GLY A 249 -10.59 3.88 -3.73
C GLY A 249 -9.92 2.56 -3.31
N ASP A 250 -8.69 2.33 -3.77
CA ASP A 250 -7.90 1.17 -3.36
C ASP A 250 -7.49 1.22 -1.88
N VAL A 251 -7.14 2.41 -1.36
CA VAL A 251 -6.90 2.63 0.07
C VAL A 251 -8.12 2.24 0.89
N ILE A 252 -9.33 2.68 0.52
CA ILE A 252 -10.56 2.34 1.24
C ILE A 252 -10.79 0.82 1.23
N ARG A 253 -10.57 0.16 0.08
CA ARG A 253 -10.65 -1.30 -0.02
C ARG A 253 -9.67 -1.98 0.94
N HIS A 254 -8.44 -1.50 0.99
CA HIS A 254 -7.40 -2.06 1.86
C HIS A 254 -7.66 -1.77 3.35
N MET A 255 -8.28 -0.63 3.68
CA MET A 255 -8.70 -0.32 5.06
C MET A 255 -9.73 -1.32 5.56
N VAL A 256 -10.70 -1.68 4.72
CA VAL A 256 -11.69 -2.73 5.03
C VAL A 256 -11.00 -4.06 5.25
N LEU A 257 -10.06 -4.45 4.38
CA LEU A 257 -9.28 -5.67 4.57
C LEU A 257 -8.42 -5.65 5.85
N GLY A 258 -8.01 -4.46 6.28
CA GLY A 258 -7.10 -4.27 7.42
C GLY A 258 -5.63 -4.45 7.06
N ASN A 259 -5.33 -4.69 5.77
CA ASN A 259 -3.97 -4.85 5.26
C ASN A 259 -3.96 -4.59 3.74
N ALA A 260 -2.77 -4.43 3.16
CA ALA A 260 -2.61 -4.55 1.72
C ALA A 260 -2.85 -6.02 1.31
N PRO A 261 -3.64 -6.29 0.27
CA PRO A 261 -3.79 -7.62 -0.24
C PRO A 261 -2.46 -8.06 -0.84
N ILE A 262 -2.22 -9.34 -0.67
CA ILE A 262 -1.06 -10.04 -1.19
C ILE A 262 -0.89 -9.86 -2.71
N THR A 263 -2.02 -9.76 -3.40
CA THR A 263 -2.12 -9.45 -4.82
C THR A 263 -3.33 -8.54 -4.97
N ASP A 264 -3.19 -7.45 -5.71
CA ASP A 264 -4.28 -6.53 -6.08
C ASP A 264 -5.34 -7.19 -6.98
N ARG A 265 -5.08 -8.42 -7.45
CA ARG A 265 -6.04 -9.21 -8.22
C ARG A 265 -7.00 -9.98 -7.33
N ALA A 266 -6.73 -10.13 -6.05
CA ALA A 266 -7.68 -10.77 -5.13
C ALA A 266 -8.96 -9.92 -5.05
N GLU A 267 -10.08 -10.49 -5.46
CA GLU A 267 -11.38 -9.83 -5.41
C GLU A 267 -11.85 -9.79 -3.96
N ILE A 268 -11.75 -8.60 -3.36
CA ILE A 268 -12.17 -8.34 -1.99
C ILE A 268 -13.41 -7.44 -2.05
N PRO A 269 -14.57 -7.95 -1.63
CA PRO A 269 -15.76 -7.12 -1.56
C PRO A 269 -15.56 -6.02 -0.52
N VAL A 270 -16.14 -4.86 -0.80
CA VAL A 270 -16.23 -3.74 0.13
C VAL A 270 -17.68 -3.70 0.63
N PRO A 271 -17.95 -3.62 1.93
CA PRO A 271 -19.31 -3.55 2.43
C PRO A 271 -19.94 -2.18 2.18
N SER A 272 -21.26 -2.16 2.01
CA SER A 272 -22.04 -0.93 1.92
C SER A 272 -21.94 -0.11 3.22
N PRO A 273 -21.85 1.23 3.14
CA PRO A 273 -21.94 2.08 1.95
C PRO A 273 -20.60 2.35 1.25
N LEU A 274 -19.48 1.81 1.76
CA LEU A 274 -18.16 2.13 1.20
C LEU A 274 -17.98 1.57 -0.23
N ASN A 275 -18.73 0.53 -0.60
CA ASN A 275 -18.63 -0.08 -1.93
C ASN A 275 -18.91 0.92 -3.06
N SER A 276 -19.95 1.75 -2.93
CA SER A 276 -20.28 2.74 -3.97
C SER A 276 -19.23 3.83 -4.08
N ILE A 277 -18.57 4.18 -2.97
CA ILE A 277 -17.46 5.14 -2.96
C ILE A 277 -16.26 4.54 -3.70
N VAL A 278 -15.89 3.30 -3.36
CA VAL A 278 -14.78 2.59 -4.01
C VAL A 278 -15.05 2.43 -5.51
N GLU A 279 -16.24 1.99 -5.91
CA GLU A 279 -16.62 1.83 -7.32
C GLU A 279 -16.55 3.14 -8.10
N ALA A 280 -16.97 4.26 -7.50
CA ALA A 280 -16.89 5.58 -8.12
C ALA A 280 -15.44 6.06 -8.27
N CYS A 281 -14.63 5.90 -7.22
CA CYS A 281 -13.21 6.26 -7.24
C CYS A 281 -12.40 5.42 -8.24
N THR A 282 -12.59 4.09 -8.26
CA THR A 282 -11.82 3.18 -9.10
C THR A 282 -12.40 3.03 -10.52
N ASN A 283 -13.10 4.04 -11.04
CA ASN A 283 -13.64 4.01 -12.39
C ASN A 283 -12.48 4.01 -13.41
N PRO A 284 -12.45 3.09 -14.39
CA PRO A 284 -11.39 3.07 -15.42
C PRO A 284 -11.34 4.33 -16.29
N SER A 285 -12.43 5.09 -16.35
CA SER A 285 -12.55 6.39 -17.01
C SER A 285 -12.26 7.51 -15.98
N PRO A 286 -11.10 8.18 -16.01
CA PRO A 286 -10.78 9.28 -15.09
C PRO A 286 -11.82 10.41 -15.08
N GLU A 287 -12.45 10.68 -16.22
CA GLU A 287 -13.50 11.67 -16.39
C GLU A 287 -14.81 11.32 -15.68
N LYS A 288 -15.02 10.05 -15.33
CA LYS A 288 -16.19 9.57 -14.58
C LYS A 288 -15.93 9.43 -13.09
N GLN A 289 -14.68 9.53 -12.66
CA GLN A 289 -14.34 9.54 -11.25
C GLN A 289 -14.83 10.84 -10.62
N PRO A 290 -15.28 10.82 -9.36
CA PRO A 290 -15.73 12.02 -8.66
C PRO A 290 -14.57 13.00 -8.44
N SER A 291 -14.91 14.23 -8.09
CA SER A 291 -14.00 15.18 -7.46
C SER A 291 -13.91 14.93 -5.96
N LEU A 292 -12.87 15.47 -5.31
CA LEU A 292 -12.78 15.44 -3.84
C LEU A 292 -13.91 16.25 -3.17
N ASP A 293 -14.54 17.20 -3.87
CA ASP A 293 -15.70 17.94 -3.35
C ASP A 293 -16.99 17.12 -3.37
N GLU A 294 -17.18 16.26 -4.38
CA GLU A 294 -18.33 15.35 -4.43
C GLU A 294 -18.20 14.19 -3.42
N LEU A 295 -16.98 13.81 -3.07
CA LEU A 295 -16.70 12.74 -2.10
C LEU A 295 -16.83 13.18 -0.63
N HIS A 296 -16.67 14.47 -0.34
CA HIS A 296 -16.63 15.03 1.02
C HIS A 296 -18.05 15.33 1.55
#